data_AF-A0AAN6FXT5-F1
#
_entry.id   AF-A0AAN6FXT5-F1
#
_cell.length_a   1.000
_cell.length_b   1.000
_cell.length_c   1.000
_cell.angle_alpha   90.00
_cell.angle_beta   90.00
_cell.angle_gamma   90.00
#
_symmetry.space_group_name_H-M   'P 1'
#
loop_
_entity.id
_entity.type
_entity.pdbx_description
1 polymer ?
#
loop_
_entity_poly.entity_id
_entity_poly.type
_entity_poly.pdbx_seq_one_letter_code
_entity_poly.pdbx_strand_id
1 'polypeptide(L)'
;MPAKGTSPFATFLIIGPVCFFLGILFALFPYDYHVLWTTPSSTPPALAATLTNALPTTTSDPRATYFALQENHLRFLHASPPLISRILHIVIGTGILGFMLKLYKPSEANMLFDGASLALYMCGITVYIANIVKGLRTVTAGAYGGQAVPEGESIHGKVLDGTEGDFIGREDSLRVLAASNTILALVLIGVLVLQAGQWYAQRKETEEMEEMDKADEKRAAAKALGKEGGKKKQ
;
A
#
# COMPACT_ATOMS: atom_id res chain seq x y z
N MET A 1 -1.37 -32.90 -10.40
CA MET A 1 -0.86 -32.64 -9.03
C MET A 1 -0.58 -31.16 -8.92
N PRO A 2 -0.97 -30.43 -7.86
CA PRO A 2 -0.61 -29.02 -7.75
C PRO A 2 0.91 -28.90 -7.79
N ALA A 3 1.42 -27.96 -8.59
CA ALA A 3 2.85 -27.70 -8.71
C ALA A 3 3.49 -27.56 -7.32
N LYS A 4 4.63 -28.22 -7.10
CA LYS A 4 5.41 -28.16 -5.86
C LYS A 4 5.76 -26.69 -5.57
N GLY A 5 4.98 -26.01 -4.73
CA GLY A 5 5.28 -24.65 -4.28
C GLY A 5 4.11 -23.67 -4.26
N THR A 6 2.93 -24.00 -4.81
CA THR A 6 1.79 -23.09 -4.82
C THR A 6 0.97 -23.20 -3.52
N SER A 7 0.95 -22.13 -2.72
CA SER A 7 -0.01 -21.95 -1.62
C SER A 7 -1.07 -20.90 -2.03
N PRO A 8 -2.02 -21.25 -2.93
CA PRO A 8 -2.99 -20.28 -3.46
C PRO A 8 -3.82 -19.63 -2.35
N PHE A 9 -4.05 -20.39 -1.28
CA PHE A 9 -4.69 -19.89 -0.06
C PHE A 9 -3.89 -18.78 0.63
N ALA A 10 -2.56 -18.93 0.74
CA ALA A 10 -1.72 -17.94 1.39
C ALA A 10 -1.62 -16.65 0.56
N THR A 11 -1.56 -16.77 -0.78
CA THR A 11 -1.65 -15.61 -1.68
C THR A 11 -2.98 -14.88 -1.53
N PHE A 12 -4.10 -15.61 -1.39
CA PHE A 12 -5.40 -15.01 -1.12
C PHE A 12 -5.44 -14.25 0.22
N LEU A 13 -4.83 -14.82 1.27
CA LEU A 13 -4.68 -14.17 2.57
C LEU A 13 -3.79 -12.91 2.55
N ILE A 14 -3.01 -12.69 1.49
CA ILE A 14 -2.27 -11.43 1.27
C ILE A 14 -3.11 -10.45 0.46
N ILE A 15 -3.61 -10.88 -0.70
CA ILE A 15 -4.32 -10.00 -1.64
C ILE A 15 -5.61 -9.44 -1.01
N GLY A 16 -6.38 -10.28 -0.31
CA GLY A 16 -7.63 -9.85 0.32
C GLY A 16 -7.45 -8.67 1.27
N PRO A 17 -6.58 -8.78 2.30
CA PRO A 17 -6.25 -7.68 3.19
C PRO A 17 -5.66 -6.45 2.52
N VAL A 18 -4.76 -6.63 1.54
CA VAL A 18 -4.14 -5.51 0.82
C VAL A 18 -5.20 -4.73 0.04
N CYS A 19 -6.10 -5.42 -0.67
CA CYS A 19 -7.20 -4.78 -1.40
C CYS A 19 -8.22 -4.11 -0.47
N PHE A 20 -8.55 -4.74 0.67
CA PHE A 20 -9.43 -4.14 1.67
C PHE A 20 -8.85 -2.83 2.21
N PHE A 21 -7.56 -2.82 2.57
CA PHE A 21 -6.91 -1.62 3.09
C PHE A 21 -6.76 -0.55 2.01
N LEU A 22 -6.44 -0.94 0.77
CA LEU A 22 -6.42 -0.01 -0.36
C LEU A 22 -7.81 0.60 -0.62
N GLY A 23 -8.88 -0.16 -0.46
CA GLY A 23 -10.26 0.33 -0.54
C GLY A 23 -10.57 1.39 0.52
N ILE A 24 -10.07 1.22 1.75
CA ILE A 24 -10.16 2.25 2.79
C ILE A 24 -9.40 3.51 2.34
N LEU A 25 -8.14 3.39 1.92
CA LEU A 25 -7.34 4.55 1.48
C LEU A 25 -7.96 5.27 0.28
N PHE A 26 -8.56 4.53 -0.66
CA PHE A 26 -9.29 5.10 -1.78
C PHE A 26 -10.51 5.93 -1.32
N ALA A 27 -11.20 5.52 -0.26
CA ALA A 27 -12.29 6.29 0.32
C ALA A 27 -11.83 7.61 0.98
N LEU A 28 -10.57 7.69 1.43
CA LEU A 28 -9.97 8.93 1.94
C LEU A 28 -9.47 9.87 0.82
N PHE A 29 -9.21 9.33 -0.38
CA PHE A 29 -8.60 10.08 -1.48
C PHE A 29 -9.33 11.38 -1.87
N PRO A 30 -10.68 11.45 -1.94
CA PRO A 30 -11.38 12.71 -2.26
C PRO A 30 -11.12 13.85 -1.27
N TYR A 31 -10.87 13.50 0.00
CA TYR A 31 -10.57 14.46 1.07
C TYR A 31 -9.12 14.91 1.03
N ASP A 32 -8.20 14.00 0.67
CA ASP A 32 -6.76 14.26 0.59
C ASP A 32 -6.37 14.99 -0.71
N TYR A 33 -7.14 14.81 -1.80
CA TYR A 33 -6.75 15.26 -3.13
C TYR A 33 -6.52 16.77 -3.23
N HIS A 34 -7.46 17.55 -2.72
CA HIS A 34 -7.40 19.00 -2.80
C HIS A 34 -6.44 19.65 -1.78
N VAL A 35 -5.99 18.85 -0.81
CA VAL A 35 -4.99 19.24 0.18
C VAL A 35 -3.57 19.06 -0.37
N LEU A 36 -3.37 18.05 -1.23
CA LEU A 36 -2.08 17.68 -1.80
C LEU A 36 -1.80 18.26 -3.20
N TRP A 37 -2.75 18.20 -4.14
CA TRP A 37 -2.44 18.44 -5.56
C TRP A 37 -3.14 19.65 -6.18
N THR A 38 -4.40 19.90 -5.86
CA THR A 38 -5.18 20.94 -6.56
C THR A 38 -6.01 21.78 -5.59
N THR A 39 -6.16 23.07 -5.88
CA THR A 39 -7.05 23.93 -5.10
C THR A 39 -7.94 24.68 -6.08
N PRO A 40 -9.24 24.37 -6.10
CA PRO A 40 -10.19 25.12 -6.89
C PRO A 40 -10.17 26.57 -6.43
N SER A 41 -9.82 27.48 -7.33
CA SER A 41 -9.88 28.92 -7.08
C SER A 41 -11.34 29.31 -6.83
N SER A 42 -11.63 29.93 -5.70
CA SER A 42 -12.96 30.43 -5.33
C SER A 42 -13.45 31.60 -6.20
N THR A 43 -12.66 32.02 -7.18
CA THR A 43 -12.96 33.15 -8.06
C THR A 43 -13.27 32.63 -9.46
N PRO A 44 -14.49 32.87 -10.01
CA PRO A 44 -14.75 32.67 -11.43
C PRO A 44 -13.78 33.54 -12.25
N PRO A 45 -13.22 33.07 -13.38
CA PRO A 45 -12.24 33.84 -14.16
C PRO A 45 -12.77 35.22 -14.60
N ALA A 46 -14.09 35.38 -14.73
CA ALA A 46 -14.76 36.65 -15.05
C ALA A 46 -14.74 37.68 -13.90
N LEU A 47 -14.60 37.26 -12.64
CA LEU A 47 -14.64 38.12 -11.45
C LEU A 47 -13.23 38.46 -10.91
N ALA A 48 -12.22 37.66 -11.27
CA ALA A 48 -10.83 37.86 -10.86
C ALA A 48 -10.22 39.13 -11.48
N ALA A 49 -10.63 39.50 -12.70
CA ALA A 49 -10.12 40.70 -13.38
C ALA A 49 -10.68 42.02 -12.81
N THR A 50 -11.84 41.97 -12.12
CA THR A 50 -12.57 43.17 -11.67
C THR A 50 -12.25 43.54 -10.21
N LEU A 51 -11.74 42.59 -9.42
CA LEU A 51 -11.51 42.74 -7.97
C LEU A 51 -10.07 43.19 -7.61
N THR A 52 -9.17 43.30 -8.58
CA THR A 52 -7.76 43.68 -8.34
C THR A 52 -7.57 45.12 -7.83
N ASN A 53 -8.60 45.98 -7.90
CA ASN A 53 -8.44 47.42 -7.63
C ASN A 53 -9.33 48.01 -6.50
N ALA A 54 -10.11 47.22 -5.74
CA ALA A 54 -11.19 47.82 -4.94
C ALA A 54 -11.31 47.41 -3.45
N LEU A 55 -10.48 46.52 -2.88
CA LEU A 55 -10.67 46.14 -1.47
C LEU A 55 -9.37 45.70 -0.79
N PRO A 56 -9.16 45.98 0.52
CA PRO A 56 -8.11 45.34 1.29
C PRO A 56 -8.34 43.83 1.21
N THR A 57 -7.37 43.11 0.66
CA THR A 57 -7.39 41.66 0.48
C THR A 57 -7.44 40.96 1.85
N THR A 58 -8.64 40.79 2.41
CA THR A 58 -8.89 39.69 3.35
C THR A 58 -8.92 38.41 2.52
N THR A 59 -7.73 37.93 2.19
CA THR A 59 -7.47 36.69 1.46
C THR A 59 -8.05 35.53 2.26
N SER A 60 -9.32 35.17 2.04
CA SER A 60 -9.83 33.88 2.50
C SER A 60 -9.08 32.82 1.69
N ASP A 61 -8.16 32.09 2.32
CA ASP A 61 -7.45 30.99 1.64
C ASP A 61 -8.48 30.01 1.07
N PRO A 62 -8.59 29.84 -0.28
CA PRO A 62 -9.52 28.90 -0.88
C PRO A 62 -9.29 27.45 -0.43
N ARG A 63 -8.11 27.13 0.13
CA ARG A 63 -7.77 25.81 0.70
C ARG A 63 -8.42 25.54 2.03
N ALA A 64 -8.80 26.57 2.79
CA ALA A 64 -9.29 26.43 4.16
C ALA A 64 -10.50 25.47 4.24
N THR A 65 -11.40 25.53 3.26
CA THR A 65 -12.58 24.64 3.17
C THR A 65 -12.18 23.18 3.00
N TYR A 66 -11.16 22.87 2.18
CA TYR A 66 -10.71 21.50 1.95
C TYR A 66 -10.00 20.93 3.18
N PHE A 67 -9.18 21.75 3.85
CA PHE A 67 -8.61 21.37 5.14
C PHE A 67 -9.68 21.09 6.20
N ALA A 68 -10.74 21.91 6.25
CA ALA A 68 -11.85 21.68 7.18
C ALA A 68 -12.63 20.40 6.85
N LEU A 69 -12.89 20.11 5.57
CA LEU A 69 -13.54 18.86 5.13
C LEU A 69 -12.69 17.64 5.51
N GLN A 70 -11.39 17.69 5.24
CA GLN A 70 -10.47 16.61 5.60
C GLN A 70 -10.41 16.40 7.11
N GLU A 71 -10.22 17.47 7.88
CA GLU A 71 -10.17 17.43 9.34
C GLU A 71 -11.45 16.86 9.96
N ASN A 72 -12.62 17.30 9.49
CA ASN A 72 -13.92 16.79 9.94
C ASN A 72 -14.06 15.30 9.63
N HIS A 73 -13.64 14.85 8.45
CA HIS A 73 -13.65 13.44 8.07
C HIS A 73 -12.73 12.60 8.96
N LEU A 74 -11.51 13.07 9.22
CA LEU A 74 -10.53 12.39 10.07
C LEU A 74 -11.00 12.29 11.53
N ARG A 75 -11.61 13.35 12.06
CA ARG A 75 -12.24 13.32 13.39
C ARG A 75 -13.40 12.35 13.45
N PHE A 76 -14.24 12.32 12.42
CA PHE A 76 -15.32 11.35 12.31
C PHE A 76 -14.79 9.91 12.29
N LEU A 77 -13.73 9.64 11.52
CA LEU A 77 -13.08 8.33 11.49
C LEU A 77 -12.50 7.93 12.86
N HIS A 78 -11.85 8.85 13.57
CA HIS A 78 -11.29 8.55 14.89
C HIS A 78 -12.37 8.41 15.98
N ALA A 79 -13.48 9.14 15.86
CA ALA A 79 -14.64 9.03 16.76
C ALA A 79 -15.51 7.78 16.47
N SER A 80 -15.25 7.08 15.36
CA SER A 80 -16.00 5.88 14.99
C SER A 80 -15.83 4.75 16.03
N PRO A 81 -16.81 3.83 16.16
CA PRO A 81 -16.74 2.75 17.13
C PRO A 81 -15.43 1.96 17.01
N PRO A 82 -14.82 1.54 18.15
CA PRO A 82 -13.51 0.87 18.15
C PRO A 82 -13.52 -0.48 17.40
N LEU A 83 -14.70 -1.00 17.09
CA LEU A 83 -14.90 -2.17 16.24
C LEU A 83 -14.27 -2.00 14.84
N ILE A 84 -14.34 -0.82 14.24
CA ILE A 84 -13.78 -0.56 12.90
C ILE A 84 -12.25 -0.67 12.92
N SER A 85 -11.62 -0.04 13.91
CA SER A 85 -10.17 -0.15 14.09
C SER A 85 -9.73 -1.58 14.38
N ARG A 86 -10.47 -2.34 15.19
CA ARG A 86 -10.16 -3.75 15.48
C ARG A 86 -10.25 -4.62 14.24
N ILE A 87 -11.27 -4.44 13.40
CA ILE A 87 -11.39 -5.17 12.13
C ILE A 87 -10.19 -4.87 11.24
N LEU A 88 -9.79 -3.60 11.10
CA LEU A 88 -8.63 -3.23 10.30
C LEU A 88 -7.35 -3.93 10.79
N HIS A 89 -7.09 -3.96 12.10
CA HIS A 89 -5.92 -4.64 12.65
C HIS A 89 -5.97 -6.17 12.44
N ILE A 90 -7.15 -6.80 12.54
CA ILE A 90 -7.32 -8.23 12.23
C ILE A 90 -7.03 -8.50 10.76
N VAL A 91 -7.50 -7.63 9.86
CA VAL A 91 -7.24 -7.74 8.42
C VAL A 91 -5.74 -7.59 8.14
N ILE A 92 -5.08 -6.59 8.74
CA ILE A 92 -3.62 -6.41 8.63
C ILE A 92 -2.88 -7.65 9.15
N GLY A 93 -3.27 -8.18 10.32
CA GLY A 93 -2.69 -9.39 10.89
C GLY A 93 -2.89 -10.62 10.00
N THR A 94 -4.03 -10.72 9.31
CA THR A 94 -4.29 -11.78 8.32
C THR A 94 -3.33 -11.69 7.14
N GLY A 95 -3.00 -10.47 6.69
CA GLY A 95 -1.99 -10.24 5.65
C GLY A 95 -0.60 -10.74 6.07
N ILE A 96 -0.18 -10.42 7.31
CA ILE A 96 1.08 -10.93 7.89
C ILE A 96 1.07 -12.46 7.93
N LEU A 97 -0.03 -13.07 8.37
CA LEU A 97 -0.18 -14.52 8.42
C LEU A 97 -0.04 -15.14 7.02
N GLY A 98 -0.60 -14.51 5.98
CA GLY A 98 -0.42 -14.94 4.60
C GLY A 98 1.06 -14.99 4.19
N PHE A 99 1.85 -13.96 4.50
CA PHE A 99 3.29 -13.97 4.24
C PHE A 99 4.03 -15.05 5.04
N MET A 100 3.71 -15.23 6.32
CA MET A 100 4.31 -16.28 7.16
C MET A 100 4.05 -17.68 6.59
N LEU A 101 2.83 -17.93 6.09
CA LEU A 101 2.47 -19.20 5.45
C LEU A 101 3.24 -19.45 4.14
N LYS A 102 3.53 -18.39 3.35
CA LYS A 102 4.35 -18.51 2.12
C LYS A 102 5.83 -18.74 2.43
N LEU A 103 6.36 -18.14 3.50
CA LEU A 103 7.75 -18.28 3.91
C LEU A 103 8.09 -19.65 4.52
N TYR A 104 7.10 -20.41 5.00
CA TYR A 104 7.32 -21.71 5.64
C TYR A 104 7.86 -22.79 4.68
N LYS A 105 7.65 -22.66 3.37
CA LYS A 105 8.25 -23.56 2.35
C LYS A 105 8.97 -22.75 1.26
N PRO A 106 10.26 -22.41 1.47
CA PRO A 106 11.00 -21.57 0.54
C PRO A 106 11.33 -22.30 -0.76
N SER A 107 10.91 -21.75 -1.89
CA SER A 107 11.60 -21.87 -3.18
C SER A 107 12.37 -20.57 -3.44
N GLU A 108 13.42 -20.58 -4.25
CA GLU A 108 14.27 -19.39 -4.49
C GLU A 108 13.46 -18.19 -5.04
N ALA A 109 12.57 -18.44 -6.00
CA ALA A 109 11.66 -17.43 -6.53
C ALA A 109 10.67 -16.91 -5.46
N ASN A 110 10.17 -17.79 -4.58
CA ASN A 110 9.33 -17.34 -3.47
C ASN A 110 10.13 -16.45 -2.51
N MET A 111 11.40 -16.75 -2.21
CA MET A 111 12.17 -15.90 -1.28
C MET A 111 12.36 -14.47 -1.79
N LEU A 112 12.65 -14.28 -3.08
CA LEU A 112 12.89 -12.93 -3.61
C LEU A 112 11.59 -12.11 -3.67
N PHE A 113 10.52 -12.68 -4.26
CA PHE A 113 9.26 -11.95 -4.44
C PHE A 113 8.43 -11.86 -3.16
N ASP A 114 8.32 -12.93 -2.36
CA ASP A 114 7.60 -12.90 -1.09
C ASP A 114 8.39 -12.16 0.00
N GLY A 115 9.72 -12.24 -0.01
CA GLY A 115 10.57 -11.47 0.90
C GLY A 115 10.48 -9.96 0.65
N ALA A 116 10.58 -9.54 -0.61
CA ALA A 116 10.39 -8.13 -0.98
C ALA A 116 8.97 -7.64 -0.66
N SER A 117 7.95 -8.45 -0.96
CA SER A 117 6.56 -8.13 -0.63
C SER A 117 6.34 -7.99 0.87
N LEU A 118 6.93 -8.86 1.70
CA LEU A 118 6.85 -8.78 3.16
C LEU A 118 7.55 -7.52 3.68
N ALA A 119 8.76 -7.21 3.20
CA ALA A 119 9.49 -6.02 3.61
C ALA A 119 8.70 -4.74 3.29
N LEU A 120 8.13 -4.68 2.08
CA LEU A 120 7.28 -3.58 1.66
C LEU A 120 5.99 -3.48 2.49
N TYR A 121 5.38 -4.61 2.82
CA TYR A 121 4.20 -4.66 3.71
C TYR A 121 4.52 -4.19 5.13
N MET A 122 5.69 -4.57 5.68
CA MET A 122 6.17 -4.11 6.99
C MET A 122 6.46 -2.61 7.01
N CYS A 123 7.01 -2.07 5.91
CA CYS A 123 7.14 -0.63 5.72
C CYS A 123 5.76 0.06 5.78
N GLY A 124 4.76 -0.50 5.07
CA GLY A 124 3.39 -0.02 5.13
C GLY A 124 2.78 -0.03 6.53
N ILE A 125 2.97 -1.12 7.29
CA ILE A 125 2.53 -1.21 8.70
C ILE A 125 3.20 -0.12 9.54
N THR A 126 4.49 0.13 9.33
CA THR A 126 5.23 1.16 10.06
C THR A 126 4.65 2.54 9.79
N VAL A 127 4.41 2.89 8.51
CA VAL A 127 3.77 4.16 8.12
C VAL A 127 2.36 4.27 8.72
N TYR A 128 1.58 3.19 8.70
CA TYR A 128 0.25 3.16 9.29
C TYR A 128 0.28 3.46 10.80
N ILE A 129 1.11 2.75 11.57
CA ILE A 129 1.17 2.92 13.03
C ILE A 129 1.80 4.27 13.40
N ALA A 130 2.93 4.62 12.79
CA ALA A 130 3.70 5.79 13.18
C ALA A 130 3.08 7.10 12.69
N ASN A 131 2.46 7.12 11.49
CA ASN A 131 1.96 8.35 10.90
C ASN A 131 0.44 8.44 10.98
N ILE A 132 -0.29 7.40 10.55
CA ILE A 132 -1.76 7.48 10.43
C ILE A 132 -2.42 7.39 11.80
N VAL A 133 -2.09 6.37 12.61
CA VAL A 133 -2.71 6.19 13.94
C VAL A 133 -2.36 7.35 14.87
N LYS A 134 -1.09 7.79 14.90
CA LYS A 134 -0.68 8.94 15.71
C LYS A 134 -1.29 10.24 15.18
N GLY A 135 -1.29 10.46 13.87
CA GLY A 135 -1.87 11.66 13.26
C GLY A 135 -3.37 11.81 13.53
N LEU A 136 -4.15 10.73 13.46
CA LEU A 136 -5.57 10.73 13.82
C LEU A 136 -5.81 11.15 15.29
N ARG A 137 -4.96 10.69 16.21
CA ARG A 137 -5.02 11.09 17.62
C ARG A 137 -4.71 12.58 17.78
N THR A 138 -3.68 13.09 17.10
CA THR A 138 -3.30 14.51 17.12
C THR A 138 -4.42 15.41 16.58
N VAL A 139 -5.01 15.05 15.42
CA VAL A 139 -6.12 15.79 14.79
C VAL A 139 -7.36 15.85 15.68
N THR A 140 -7.65 14.74 16.38
CA THR A 140 -8.79 14.68 17.30
C THR A 140 -8.54 15.45 18.58
N ALA A 141 -7.32 15.42 19.10
CA ALA A 141 -6.92 16.21 20.26
C ALA A 141 -6.84 17.72 19.95
N GLY A 142 -6.85 18.12 18.67
CA GLY A 142 -6.63 19.51 18.26
C GLY A 142 -5.25 20.03 18.63
N ALA A 143 -4.30 19.12 18.90
CA ALA A 143 -2.95 19.43 19.35
C ALA A 143 -2.04 19.82 18.17
N TYR A 144 -2.45 20.87 17.45
CA TYR A 144 -1.66 21.49 16.40
C TYR A 144 -0.75 22.54 17.05
N GLY A 145 0.57 22.41 16.87
CA GLY A 145 1.55 23.25 17.58
C GLY A 145 2.01 22.68 18.92
N GLY A 146 3.04 21.83 18.88
CA GLY A 146 4.08 21.69 19.92
C GLY A 146 3.69 21.18 21.33
N GLN A 147 3.61 19.86 21.50
CA GLN A 147 4.33 18.99 22.46
C GLN A 147 3.70 17.58 22.35
N ALA A 148 4.41 16.47 22.13
CA ALA A 148 5.83 16.18 22.20
C ALA A 148 6.23 15.16 21.10
N VAL A 149 7.43 15.32 20.51
CA VAL A 149 8.18 14.22 19.88
C VAL A 149 9.50 14.04 20.64
N PRO A 150 9.55 13.11 21.61
CA PRO A 150 10.81 12.52 22.10
C PRO A 150 10.70 10.98 22.22
N GLU A 151 11.73 10.14 22.07
CA GLU A 151 13.04 10.17 21.41
C GLU A 151 13.19 8.77 20.77
N GLY A 152 13.43 8.66 19.45
CA GLY A 152 13.36 7.41 18.64
C GLY A 152 12.57 7.53 17.31
N GLU A 153 12.77 8.66 16.62
CA GLU A 153 11.87 9.33 15.66
C GLU A 153 11.29 8.53 14.46
N SER A 154 10.06 8.93 14.05
CA SER A 154 9.73 9.15 12.63
C SER A 154 8.71 10.29 12.46
N ILE A 155 9.22 11.50 12.24
CA ILE A 155 8.84 12.27 11.05
C ILE A 155 9.58 11.54 9.89
N HIS A 156 9.20 11.57 8.61
CA HIS A 156 10.09 10.95 7.60
C HIS A 156 11.22 11.93 7.22
N GLY A 157 12.40 11.89 7.86
CA GLY A 157 12.77 12.52 9.15
C GLY A 157 12.91 14.02 9.01
N LYS A 158 12.14 14.79 9.80
CA LYS A 158 11.96 16.26 9.66
C LYS A 158 11.84 16.77 8.21
N VAL A 159 11.33 15.94 7.29
CA VAL A 159 11.33 16.13 5.82
C VAL A 159 12.74 16.03 5.22
N LEU A 160 13.43 14.87 5.29
CA LEU A 160 14.73 14.59 4.63
C LEU A 160 15.84 15.67 4.78
N ASP A 161 15.73 16.51 5.81
CA ASP A 161 16.68 17.49 6.31
C ASP A 161 17.16 18.56 5.33
N GLY A 162 16.40 19.66 5.32
CA GLY A 162 16.93 20.93 4.86
C GLY A 162 16.11 22.11 5.36
N THR A 163 16.00 22.27 6.69
CA THR A 163 15.47 23.47 7.40
C THR A 163 13.97 23.79 7.14
N GLU A 164 13.09 24.09 8.09
CA GLU A 164 13.17 24.52 9.49
C GLU A 164 12.15 23.73 10.32
N GLY A 165 12.57 23.24 11.48
CA GLY A 165 11.67 22.68 12.48
C GLY A 165 10.91 23.76 13.23
N ASP A 166 10.16 24.58 12.51
CA ASP A 166 9.37 25.68 13.07
C ASP A 166 7.87 25.27 13.03
N PHE A 167 7.28 25.17 14.21
CA PHE A 167 5.85 25.02 14.50
C PHE A 167 4.97 24.42 13.39
N ILE A 168 4.76 23.09 13.39
CA ILE A 168 3.81 22.45 12.45
C ILE A 168 2.41 23.00 12.71
N GLY A 169 1.93 23.82 11.77
CA GLY A 169 0.56 24.33 11.77
C GLY A 169 -0.47 23.23 11.52
N ARG A 170 -1.74 23.56 11.74
CA ARG A 170 -2.87 22.66 11.46
C ARG A 170 -2.82 22.10 10.03
N GLU A 171 -2.58 22.96 9.07
CA GLU A 171 -2.59 22.62 7.64
C GLU A 171 -1.42 21.72 7.24
N ASP A 172 -0.23 21.95 7.80
CA ASP A 172 0.93 21.09 7.54
C ASP A 172 0.74 19.71 8.15
N SER A 173 0.16 19.63 9.36
CA SER A 173 -0.20 18.35 9.99
C SER A 173 -1.17 17.55 9.10
N LEU A 174 -2.19 18.22 8.56
CA LEU A 174 -3.20 17.62 7.69
C LEU A 174 -2.62 17.20 6.32
N ARG A 175 -1.70 17.97 5.75
CA ARG A 175 -0.94 17.59 4.54
C ARG A 175 -0.06 16.38 4.76
N VAL A 176 0.67 16.31 5.88
CA VAL A 176 1.52 15.16 6.22
C VAL A 176 0.69 13.89 6.37
N LEU A 177 -0.52 13.99 6.92
CA LEU A 177 -1.43 12.86 7.04
C LEU A 177 -1.95 12.39 5.67
N ALA A 178 -2.39 13.33 4.82
CA ALA A 178 -2.79 13.04 3.43
C ALA A 178 -1.65 12.37 2.64
N ALA A 179 -0.43 12.89 2.78
CA ALA A 179 0.74 12.33 2.13
C ALA A 179 1.02 10.91 2.62
N SER A 180 0.86 10.65 3.93
CA SER A 180 1.02 9.31 4.52
C SER A 180 0.01 8.31 3.98
N ASN A 181 -1.26 8.70 3.78
CA ASN A 181 -2.27 7.86 3.14
C ASN A 181 -1.88 7.50 1.70
N THR A 182 -1.36 8.48 0.95
CA THR A 182 -0.91 8.29 -0.44
C THR A 182 0.30 7.38 -0.52
N ILE A 183 1.32 7.60 0.31
CA ILE A 183 2.52 6.76 0.39
C ILE A 183 2.13 5.33 0.73
N LEU A 184 1.24 5.14 1.71
CA LEU A 184 0.76 3.81 2.09
C LEU A 184 0.02 3.12 0.93
N ALA A 185 -0.80 3.86 0.17
CA ALA A 185 -1.48 3.32 -1.01
C ALA A 185 -0.48 2.84 -2.07
N LEU A 186 0.58 3.62 -2.35
CA LEU A 186 1.63 3.23 -3.30
C LEU A 186 2.40 1.99 -2.83
N VAL A 187 2.72 1.91 -1.54
CA VAL A 187 3.39 0.76 -0.93
C VAL A 187 2.52 -0.50 -1.07
N LEU A 188 1.22 -0.41 -0.80
CA LEU A 188 0.27 -1.52 -0.94
C LEU A 188 0.07 -1.94 -2.41
N ILE A 189 0.01 -0.99 -3.34
CA ILE A 189 0.00 -1.28 -4.79
C ILE A 189 1.29 -2.02 -5.18
N GLY A 190 2.45 -1.60 -4.65
CA GLY A 190 3.72 -2.30 -4.86
C GLY A 190 3.67 -3.75 -4.40
N VAL A 191 3.00 -4.05 -3.28
CA VAL A 191 2.77 -5.43 -2.83
C VAL A 191 1.92 -6.21 -3.85
N LEU A 192 0.84 -5.62 -4.37
CA LEU A 192 0.01 -6.28 -5.39
C LEU A 192 0.78 -6.55 -6.69
N VAL A 193 1.61 -5.59 -7.12
CA VAL A 193 2.46 -5.73 -8.31
C VAL A 193 3.46 -6.86 -8.13
N LEU A 194 4.11 -6.96 -6.96
CA LEU A 194 5.04 -8.05 -6.67
C LEU A 194 4.34 -9.42 -6.61
N GLN A 195 3.14 -9.50 -6.01
CA GLN A 195 2.37 -10.74 -5.98
C GLN A 195 1.88 -11.16 -7.37
N ALA A 196 1.49 -10.21 -8.23
CA ALA A 196 1.18 -10.47 -9.63
C ALA A 196 2.42 -10.90 -10.44
N GLY A 197 3.57 -10.27 -10.17
CA GLY A 197 4.86 -10.64 -10.77
C GLY A 197 5.27 -12.07 -10.43
N GLN A 198 5.12 -12.47 -9.17
CA GLN A 198 5.35 -13.86 -8.74
C GLN A 198 4.40 -14.83 -9.45
N TRP A 199 3.11 -14.50 -9.55
CA TRP A 199 2.15 -15.33 -10.28
C TRP A 199 2.55 -15.51 -11.76
N TYR A 200 2.99 -14.44 -12.40
CA TYR A 200 3.46 -14.49 -13.79
C TYR A 200 4.74 -15.34 -13.94
N ALA A 201 5.73 -15.13 -13.05
CA ALA A 201 6.98 -15.90 -13.04
C ALA A 201 6.71 -17.40 -12.83
N GLN A 202 5.87 -17.75 -11.86
CA GLN A 202 5.51 -19.15 -11.58
C GLN A 202 4.74 -19.80 -12.73
N ARG A 203 3.85 -19.05 -13.40
CA ARG A 203 3.11 -19.57 -14.55
C ARG A 203 4.05 -19.93 -15.70
N LYS A 204 5.06 -19.09 -15.96
CA LYS A 204 6.08 -19.35 -16.96
C LYS A 204 6.95 -20.56 -16.61
N GLU A 205 7.42 -20.67 -15.36
CA GLU A 205 8.19 -21.83 -14.88
C GLU A 205 7.39 -23.14 -15.00
N THR A 206 6.08 -23.09 -14.73
CA THR A 206 5.19 -24.26 -14.84
C THR A 206 5.05 -24.71 -16.30
N GLU A 207 4.89 -23.75 -17.22
CA GLU A 207 4.79 -24.04 -18.66
C GLU A 207 6.09 -24.68 -19.19
N GLU A 208 7.25 -24.15 -18.81
CA GLU A 208 8.56 -24.71 -19.18
C GLU A 208 8.77 -26.14 -18.62
N MET A 209 8.33 -26.41 -17.38
CA MET A 209 8.43 -27.73 -16.77
C MET A 209 7.52 -28.76 -17.46
N GLU A 210 6.31 -28.37 -17.84
CA GLU A 210 5.40 -29.25 -18.58
C GLU A 210 5.93 -29.60 -19.99
N GLU A 211 6.65 -28.68 -20.63
CA GLU A 211 7.30 -28.96 -21.92
C GLU A 211 8.47 -29.96 -21.76
N MET A 212 9.26 -29.83 -20.70
CA MET A 212 10.34 -30.77 -20.37
C MET A 212 9.80 -32.17 -20.05
N ASP A 213 8.76 -32.28 -19.23
CA ASP A 213 8.13 -33.56 -18.89
C ASP A 213 7.58 -34.26 -20.14
N LYS A 214 6.91 -33.53 -21.04
CA LYS A 214 6.43 -34.06 -22.33
C LYS A 214 7.59 -34.53 -23.23
N ALA A 215 8.72 -33.82 -23.21
CA ALA A 215 9.89 -34.20 -23.99
C ALA A 215 10.56 -35.47 -23.43
N ASP A 216 10.63 -35.61 -22.12
CA ASP A 216 11.19 -36.77 -21.43
C ASP A 216 10.30 -38.00 -21.56
N GLU A 217 8.97 -37.86 -21.48
CA GLU A 217 8.01 -38.93 -21.77
C GLU A 217 8.16 -39.45 -23.21
N LYS A 218 8.27 -38.54 -24.19
CA LYS A 218 8.51 -38.91 -25.60
C LYS A 218 9.84 -39.64 -25.77
N ARG A 219 10.91 -39.19 -25.11
CA ARG A 219 12.23 -39.84 -25.12
C ARG A 219 12.20 -41.21 -24.44
N ALA A 220 11.48 -41.36 -23.33
CA ALA A 220 11.31 -42.63 -22.63
C ALA A 220 10.52 -43.64 -23.48
N ALA A 221 9.42 -43.20 -24.11
CA ALA A 221 8.63 -44.03 -25.02
C ALA A 221 9.45 -44.49 -26.25
N ALA A 222 10.24 -43.60 -26.86
CA ALA A 222 11.13 -43.96 -27.96
C ALA A 222 12.20 -44.99 -27.56
N LYS A 223 12.78 -44.87 -26.36
CA LYS A 223 13.75 -45.84 -25.82
C LYS A 223 13.11 -47.20 -25.52
N ALA A 224 11.86 -47.23 -25.07
CA ALA A 224 11.12 -48.47 -24.81
C ALA A 224 10.83 -49.23 -26.12
N LEU A 225 10.35 -48.54 -27.15
CA LEU A 225 10.09 -49.10 -28.48
C LEU A 225 11.36 -49.67 -29.15
N GLY A 226 12.50 -48.99 -28.99
CA GLY A 226 13.79 -49.47 -29.51
C GLY A 226 14.30 -50.76 -28.85
N LYS A 227 14.00 -50.99 -27.56
CA LYS A 227 14.37 -52.21 -26.83
C LYS A 227 13.52 -53.43 -27.22
N GLU A 228 12.23 -53.24 -27.52
CA GLU A 228 11.36 -54.33 -27.99
C GLU A 228 11.72 -54.81 -29.41
N GLY A 229 12.10 -53.89 -30.31
CA GLY A 229 12.53 -54.23 -31.66
C GLY A 229 13.83 -55.06 -31.72
N GLY A 230 14.74 -54.86 -30.78
CA GLY A 230 15.99 -55.64 -30.66
C GLY A 230 15.80 -57.06 -30.13
N LYS A 231 14.78 -57.29 -29.28
CA LYS A 231 14.50 -58.61 -28.69
C LYS A 231 13.79 -59.59 -29.64
N LYS A 232 13.15 -59.11 -30.70
CA LYS A 232 12.45 -59.96 -31.70
C LYS A 232 13.34 -60.45 -32.85
N LYS A 233 14.60 -60.04 -32.91
CA LYS A 233 15.52 -60.32 -34.03
C LYS A 233 16.62 -61.34 -33.69
N GLN A 234 16.56 -61.98 -32.53
CA GLN A 234 17.52 -62.97 -32.07
C GLN A 234 16.87 -64.34 -31.92
#